data_AF-A0A447JAF5-F1
#
_entry.id   AF-A0A447JAF5-F1
#
_cell.length_a   1.000
_cell.length_b   1.000
_cell.length_c   1.000
_cell.angle_alpha   90.00
_cell.angle_beta   90.00
_cell.angle_gamma   90.00
#
_symmetry.space_group_name_H-M   'P 1'
#
loop_
_entity.id
_entity.type
_entity.pdbx_description
1 polymer ?
#
loop_
_entity_poly.entity_id
_entity_poly.type
_entity_poly.pdbx_seq_one_letter_code
_entity_poly.pdbx_strand_id
1 'polypeptide(L)'
;MKAVSHFRTLEEASALAAANKRVSNILAKATEPLNDIVHASVLKEAAEIELARHLVVLRDKLQPYFADGRYQEALIELAALRAPVDEFFENVMVNAEEKDIRINRLTLLSKLRELFLQVADISLLQ
;
A
#
# COMPACT_ATOMS: atom_id res chain seq x y z
N MET A 1 -17.92 13.98 4.57
CA MET A 1 -17.02 14.84 3.74
C MET A 1 -15.84 15.55 4.47
N LYS A 2 -15.57 15.37 5.78
CA LYS A 2 -14.49 16.13 6.48
C LYS A 2 -13.13 15.39 6.58
N ALA A 3 -13.11 14.07 6.69
CA ALA A 3 -11.86 13.32 6.88
C ALA A 3 -10.97 13.34 5.62
N VAL A 4 -11.56 13.09 4.44
CA VAL A 4 -10.83 13.07 3.16
C VAL A 4 -10.36 14.45 2.75
N SER A 5 -11.18 15.49 2.96
CA SER A 5 -10.81 16.87 2.60
C SER A 5 -9.67 17.39 3.48
N HIS A 6 -9.70 17.10 4.79
CA HIS A 6 -8.59 17.43 5.69
C HIS A 6 -7.32 16.64 5.34
N PHE A 7 -7.46 15.34 5.08
CA PHE A 7 -6.32 14.52 4.67
C PHE A 7 -5.68 15.03 3.38
N ARG A 8 -6.47 15.39 2.35
CA ARG A 8 -5.94 15.95 1.09
C ARG A 8 -5.17 17.26 1.25
N THR A 9 -5.33 17.97 2.38
CA THR A 9 -4.55 19.18 2.68
C THR A 9 -3.21 18.89 3.34
N LEU A 10 -2.98 17.65 3.79
CA LEU A 10 -1.74 17.19 4.39
C LEU A 10 -0.73 16.79 3.30
N GLU A 11 0.54 17.09 3.55
CA GLU A 11 1.64 16.75 2.64
C GLU A 11 1.76 15.24 2.45
N GLU A 12 1.44 14.51 3.51
CA GLU A 12 1.34 13.06 3.59
C GLU A 12 0.36 12.47 2.58
N ALA A 13 -0.80 13.12 2.37
CA ALA A 13 -1.80 12.63 1.43
C ALA A 13 -1.36 12.81 -0.03
N SER A 14 -0.62 13.88 -0.33
CA SER A 14 -0.06 14.10 -1.66
C SER A 14 0.93 12.98 -2.01
N ALA A 15 1.80 12.65 -1.06
CA ALA A 15 2.79 11.58 -1.25
C ALA A 15 2.16 10.20 -1.36
N LEU A 16 1.16 9.91 -0.53
CA LEU A 16 0.40 8.67 -0.63
C LEU A 16 -0.36 8.55 -1.95
N ALA A 17 -0.95 9.64 -2.43
CA ALA A 17 -1.60 9.66 -3.73
C ALA A 17 -0.58 9.41 -4.85
N ALA A 18 0.62 9.97 -4.75
CA ALA A 18 1.70 9.73 -5.72
C ALA A 18 2.15 8.26 -5.71
N ALA A 19 2.34 7.66 -4.53
CA ALA A 19 2.65 6.23 -4.38
C ALA A 19 1.54 5.36 -4.96
N ASN A 20 0.27 5.60 -4.61
CA ASN A 20 -0.86 4.83 -5.12
C ASN A 20 -1.01 4.96 -6.65
N LYS A 21 -0.74 6.16 -7.21
CA LYS A 21 -0.70 6.38 -8.66
C LYS A 21 0.43 5.58 -9.31
N ARG A 22 1.62 5.58 -8.72
CA ARG A 22 2.77 4.80 -9.22
C ARG A 22 2.45 3.31 -9.22
N VAL A 23 1.92 2.80 -8.11
CA VAL A 23 1.45 1.42 -7.97
C VAL A 23 0.42 1.07 -9.04
N SER A 24 -0.61 1.90 -9.19
CA SER A 24 -1.67 1.68 -10.19
C SER A 24 -1.12 1.64 -11.62
N ASN A 25 -0.16 2.51 -11.95
CA ASN A 25 0.48 2.51 -13.27
C ASN A 25 1.33 1.24 -13.51
N ILE A 26 2.00 0.73 -12.48
CA ILE A 26 2.78 -0.51 -12.56
C ILE A 26 1.84 -1.70 -12.74
N LEU A 27 0.80 -1.79 -11.92
CA LEU A 27 -0.22 -2.85 -12.00
C LEU A 27 -0.95 -2.82 -13.34
N ALA A 28 -1.25 -1.64 -13.90
CA ALA A 28 -1.87 -1.51 -15.22
C ALA A 28 -0.98 -2.03 -16.36
N LYS A 29 0.34 -2.06 -16.17
CA LYS A 29 1.29 -2.65 -17.12
C LYS A 29 1.51 -4.14 -16.88
N ALA A 30 1.14 -4.66 -15.71
CA ALA A 30 1.21 -6.07 -15.41
C ALA A 30 0.07 -6.80 -16.13
N THR A 31 0.42 -7.74 -17.01
CA THR A 31 -0.52 -8.64 -17.70
C THR A 31 -0.56 -10.02 -17.05
N GLU A 32 0.32 -10.27 -16.08
CA GLU A 32 0.45 -11.55 -15.40
C GLU A 32 -0.60 -11.69 -14.29
N PRO A 33 -1.16 -12.90 -14.07
CA PRO A 33 -2.03 -13.14 -12.94
C PRO A 33 -1.23 -12.99 -11.64
N LEU A 34 -1.76 -12.20 -10.72
CA LEU A 34 -1.18 -11.98 -9.40
C LEU A 34 -1.55 -13.13 -8.47
N ASN A 35 -0.71 -13.39 -7.48
CA ASN A 35 -1.05 -14.31 -6.39
C ASN A 35 -2.05 -13.68 -5.43
N ASP A 36 -2.82 -14.51 -4.74
CA ASP A 36 -3.76 -14.06 -3.69
C ASP A 36 -3.03 -13.51 -2.45
N ILE A 37 -1.85 -14.04 -2.16
CA ILE A 37 -1.04 -13.70 -1.00
C ILE A 37 0.42 -13.40 -1.38
N VAL A 38 1.07 -12.55 -0.59
CA VAL A 38 2.50 -12.29 -0.70
C VAL A 38 3.25 -13.48 -0.10
N HIS A 39 4.13 -14.09 -0.89
CA HIS A 39 4.99 -15.17 -0.46
C HIS A 39 6.28 -14.62 0.15
N ALA A 40 6.37 -14.66 1.48
CA ALA A 40 7.56 -14.20 2.20
C ALA A 40 8.84 -14.95 1.81
N SER A 41 8.72 -16.22 1.40
CA SER A 41 9.84 -17.05 0.93
C SER A 41 10.46 -16.57 -0.38
N VAL A 42 9.76 -15.73 -1.15
CA VAL A 42 10.23 -15.20 -2.44
C VAL A 42 10.78 -13.78 -2.29
N LEU A 43 10.57 -13.14 -1.14
CA LEU A 43 11.14 -11.83 -0.83
C LEU A 43 12.66 -11.94 -0.67
N LYS A 44 13.41 -11.17 -1.46
CA LYS A 44 14.87 -11.13 -1.45
C LYS A 44 15.40 -9.88 -0.76
N GLU A 45 14.80 -8.72 -1.03
CA GLU A 45 15.29 -7.45 -0.53
C GLU A 45 14.75 -7.13 0.88
N ALA A 46 15.56 -6.48 1.70
CA ALA A 46 15.12 -6.07 3.04
C ALA A 46 13.93 -5.09 2.96
N ALA A 47 13.93 -4.18 1.99
CA ALA A 47 12.87 -3.18 1.82
C ALA A 47 11.49 -3.80 1.48
N GLU A 48 11.43 -4.90 0.69
CA GLU A 48 10.15 -5.58 0.40
C GLU A 48 9.64 -6.39 1.59
N ILE A 49 10.55 -6.95 2.40
CA ILE A 49 10.22 -7.62 3.66
C ILE A 49 9.65 -6.62 4.66
N GLU A 50 10.33 -5.48 4.84
CA GLU A 50 9.85 -4.43 5.73
C GLU A 50 8.51 -3.87 5.27
N LEU A 51 8.31 -3.61 3.98
CA LEU A 51 7.02 -3.15 3.45
C LEU A 51 5.91 -4.17 3.71
N ALA A 52 6.15 -5.46 3.44
CA ALA A 52 5.18 -6.52 3.71
C ALA A 52 4.82 -6.61 5.20
N ARG A 53 5.82 -6.49 6.08
CA ARG A 53 5.62 -6.50 7.53
C ARG A 53 4.81 -5.30 8.00
N HIS A 54 5.15 -4.10 7.55
CA HIS A 54 4.40 -2.88 7.86
C HIS A 54 2.95 -2.98 7.40
N LEU A 55 2.72 -3.52 6.20
CA LEU A 55 1.37 -3.68 5.66
C LEU A 55 0.49 -4.58 6.54
N VAL A 56 1.03 -5.70 7.02
CA VAL A 56 0.31 -6.60 7.94
C VAL A 56 0.02 -5.90 9.27
N VAL A 57 1.04 -5.27 9.87
CA VAL A 57 0.91 -4.55 11.15
C VAL A 57 -0.13 -3.43 11.04
N LEU A 58 -0.07 -2.66 9.96
CA LEU A 58 -1.04 -1.59 9.72
C LEU A 58 -2.44 -2.14 9.54
N ARG A 59 -2.64 -3.14 8.68
CA ARG A 59 -3.97 -3.74 8.49
C ARG A 59 -4.61 -4.12 9.82
N ASP A 60 -3.86 -4.79 10.69
CA ASP A 60 -4.34 -5.24 11.99
C ASP A 60 -4.59 -4.04 12.94
N LYS A 61 -3.74 -3.00 12.88
CA LYS A 61 -3.93 -1.75 13.63
C LYS A 61 -5.11 -0.92 13.14
N LEU A 62 -5.41 -0.97 11.83
CA LEU A 62 -6.49 -0.24 11.19
C LEU A 62 -7.86 -0.88 11.41
N GLN A 63 -7.88 -2.20 11.64
CA GLN A 63 -9.10 -2.97 11.89
C GLN A 63 -10.01 -2.37 12.97
N PRO A 64 -9.53 -2.01 14.18
CA PRO A 64 -10.35 -1.33 15.18
C PRO A 64 -10.76 0.09 14.76
N TYR A 65 -9.91 0.83 14.04
CA TYR A 65 -10.28 2.15 13.54
C TYR A 65 -11.43 2.10 12.55
N PHE A 66 -11.51 1.07 11.70
CA PHE A 66 -12.66 0.87 10.82
C PHE A 66 -13.93 0.52 11.60
N ALA A 67 -13.82 -0.32 12.63
CA ALA A 67 -14.95 -0.67 13.47
C ALA A 67 -15.51 0.55 14.23
N ASP A 68 -14.64 1.45 14.69
CA ASP A 68 -14.99 2.68 15.43
C ASP A 68 -15.28 3.89 14.53
N GLY A 69 -15.15 3.76 13.21
CA GLY A 69 -15.31 4.87 12.26
C GLY A 69 -14.22 5.94 12.33
N ARG A 70 -13.05 5.63 12.89
CA ARG A 70 -11.89 6.52 13.09
C ARG A 70 -11.00 6.61 11.84
N TYR A 71 -11.58 7.02 10.72
CA TYR A 71 -10.88 7.03 9.42
C TYR A 71 -9.74 8.04 9.34
N GLN A 72 -9.83 9.14 10.08
CA GLN A 72 -8.77 10.15 10.11
C GLN A 72 -7.47 9.56 10.68
N GLU A 73 -7.57 8.76 11.73
CA GLU A 73 -6.40 8.08 12.31
C GLU A 73 -5.91 6.97 11.41
N ALA A 74 -6.83 6.23 10.77
CA ALA A 74 -6.45 5.24 9.78
C ALA A 74 -5.63 5.85 8.62
N LEU A 75 -6.00 7.05 8.19
CA LEU A 75 -5.29 7.81 7.16
C LEU A 75 -3.92 8.32 7.64
N ILE A 76 -3.79 8.75 8.89
CA ILE A 76 -2.50 9.14 9.49
C ILE A 76 -1.56 7.94 9.59
N GLU A 77 -2.07 6.78 10.02
CA GLU A 77 -1.27 5.56 10.06
C GLU A 77 -0.84 5.14 8.65
N LEU A 78 -1.76 5.18 7.68
CA LEU A 78 -1.42 4.94 6.29
C LEU A 78 -0.33 5.88 5.78
N ALA A 79 -0.29 7.15 6.22
CA ALA A 79 0.77 8.08 5.82
C ALA A 79 2.16 7.60 6.24
N ALA A 80 2.28 6.86 7.34
CA ALA A 80 3.53 6.27 7.77
C ALA A 80 4.05 5.20 6.79
N LEU A 81 3.19 4.61 5.94
CA LEU A 81 3.63 3.70 4.87
C LEU A 81 4.39 4.41 3.75
N ARG A 82 4.35 5.74 3.66
CA ARG A 82 5.10 6.47 2.64
C ARG A 82 6.59 6.10 2.65
N ALA A 83 7.22 6.15 3.83
CA ALA A 83 8.65 5.88 3.96
C ALA A 83 9.05 4.47 3.47
N PRO A 84 8.44 3.36 3.96
CA PRO A 84 8.79 2.03 3.48
C PRO A 84 8.38 1.78 2.02
N VAL A 85 7.37 2.47 1.50
CA VAL A 85 6.99 2.37 0.08
C VAL A 85 8.01 3.07 -0.81
N ASP A 86 8.45 4.27 -0.44
CA ASP A 86 9.49 5.00 -1.17
C ASP A 86 10.81 4.19 -1.13
N GLU A 87 11.20 3.69 0.03
CA GLU A 87 12.39 2.83 0.19
C GLU A 87 12.30 1.54 -0.62
N PHE A 88 11.12 0.90 -0.68
CA PHE A 88 10.86 -0.22 -1.57
C PHE A 88 11.10 0.17 -3.03
N PHE A 89 10.58 1.31 -3.47
CA PHE A 89 10.73 1.72 -4.86
C PHE A 89 12.14 2.20 -5.25
N GLU A 90 12.93 2.64 -4.28
CA GLU A 90 14.33 3.03 -4.46
C GLU A 90 15.25 1.81 -4.50
N ASN A 91 15.04 0.83 -3.61
CA ASN A 91 15.91 -0.34 -3.48
C ASN A 91 15.43 -1.57 -4.26
N VAL A 92 14.14 -1.65 -4.60
CA VAL A 92 13.52 -2.84 -5.18
C VAL A 92 13.04 -2.57 -6.60
N MET A 93 13.67 -3.25 -7.57
CA MET A 93 13.21 -3.23 -8.95
C MET A 93 11.99 -4.15 -9.11
N VAL A 94 10.80 -3.57 -9.22
CA VAL A 94 9.53 -4.33 -9.37
C VAL A 94 9.54 -5.22 -10.63
N ASN A 95 10.10 -4.73 -11.73
CA ASN A 95 10.22 -5.49 -12.97
C ASN A 95 11.45 -6.41 -12.94
N ALA A 96 11.49 -7.33 -11.98
CA ALA A 96 12.54 -8.33 -11.88
C ALA A 96 12.51 -9.29 -13.10
N GLU A 97 13.67 -9.84 -13.46
CA GLU A 97 13.78 -10.83 -14.53
C GLU A 97 13.06 -12.13 -14.17
N GLU A 98 13.22 -12.57 -12.93
CA GLU A 98 12.54 -13.74 -12.38
C GLU A 98 11.03 -13.47 -12.23
N LYS A 99 10.23 -14.27 -12.93
CA LYS A 99 8.77 -14.16 -12.96
C LYS A 99 8.16 -14.27 -11.56
N ASP A 100 8.61 -15.23 -10.75
CA ASP A 100 8.04 -15.46 -9.41
C ASP A 100 8.27 -14.25 -8.49
N ILE A 101 9.45 -13.64 -8.56
CA ILE A 101 9.79 -12.42 -7.80
C ILE A 101 8.95 -11.24 -8.28
N ARG A 102 8.87 -11.05 -9.60
CA ARG A 102 8.07 -9.98 -10.21
C ARG A 102 6.60 -10.09 -9.79
N ILE A 103 6.00 -11.28 -9.91
CA ILE A 103 4.62 -11.53 -9.49
C ILE A 103 4.46 -11.25 -8.00
N ASN A 104 5.37 -11.72 -7.15
CA ASN A 104 5.28 -11.50 -5.71
C ASN A 104 5.32 -10.00 -5.33
N ARG A 105 6.22 -9.25 -5.97
CA ARG A 105 6.31 -7.78 -5.81
C ARG A 105 5.05 -7.09 -6.29
N LEU A 106 4.50 -7.48 -7.44
CA LEU A 106 3.24 -6.95 -7.94
C LEU A 106 2.07 -7.29 -7.01
N THR A 107 2.01 -8.50 -6.46
CA THR A 107 1.03 -8.89 -5.44
C THR A 107 1.14 -8.00 -4.21
N LEU A 108 2.35 -7.75 -3.69
CA LEU A 108 2.57 -6.86 -2.55
C LEU A 108 2.03 -5.44 -2.83
N LEU A 109 2.31 -4.90 -4.02
CA LEU A 109 1.78 -3.61 -4.44
C LEU A 109 0.26 -3.62 -4.60
N SER A 110 -0.33 -4.70 -5.09
CA SER A 110 -1.80 -4.85 -5.15
C SER A 110 -2.42 -4.82 -3.77
N LYS A 111 -1.86 -5.55 -2.80
CA LYS A 111 -2.33 -5.54 -1.41
C LYS A 111 -2.22 -4.18 -0.75
N LEU A 112 -1.13 -3.46 -1.03
CA LEU A 112 -0.97 -2.09 -0.58
C LEU A 112 -2.08 -1.18 -1.13
N ARG A 113 -2.35 -1.28 -2.44
CA ARG A 113 -3.43 -0.51 -3.09
C ARG A 113 -4.81 -0.87 -2.56
N GLU A 114 -5.09 -2.16 -2.34
CA GLU A 114 -6.34 -2.64 -1.74
C GLU A 114 -6.57 -1.99 -0.37
N LEU A 115 -5.54 -1.96 0.48
CA LEU A 115 -5.62 -1.30 1.80
C LEU A 115 -5.92 0.19 1.66
N PHE A 116 -5.24 0.90 0.75
CA PHE A 116 -5.52 2.31 0.48
C PHE A 116 -6.95 2.55 0.01
N LEU A 117 -7.44 1.74 -0.92
CA LEU A 117 -8.79 1.85 -1.44
C LEU A 117 -9.83 1.55 -0.36
N GLN A 118 -9.58 0.57 0.51
CA GLN A 118 -10.48 0.25 1.61
C GLN A 118 -10.66 1.46 2.54
N VAL A 119 -9.57 2.15 2.89
CA VAL A 119 -9.67 3.36 3.73
C VAL A 119 -10.34 4.51 2.98
N ALA A 120 -9.99 4.70 1.71
CA ALA A 120 -10.54 5.76 0.87
C ALA A 120 -12.05 5.58 0.61
N ASP A 121 -12.50 4.37 0.30
CA ASP A 121 -13.90 4.06 -0.03
C ASP A 121 -14.80 4.27 1.20
N ILE A 122 -14.38 3.77 2.36
CA ILE A 122 -15.15 3.98 3.59
C ILE A 122 -15.17 5.47 3.98
N SER A 123 -14.07 6.19 3.77
CA SER A 123 -14.02 7.63 4.03
C SER A 123 -14.91 8.48 3.09
N LEU A 124 -15.30 7.94 1.93
CA LEU A 124 -16.21 8.56 0.96
C LEU A 124 -17.69 8.31 1.28
N LEU A 125 -18.01 7.22 1.98
CA LEU A 125 -19.36 6.85 2.38
C LEU A 125 -19.91 7.67 3.58
N GLN A 126 -19.10 8.56 4.20
CA GLN A 126 -19.49 9.44 5.33
C GLN A 126 -19.30 10.95 5.09
#